data_AF-A0A6J5FJV8-F1
#
_entry.id   AF-A0A6J5FJV8-F1
#
_cell.length_a   1.000
_cell.length_b   1.000
_cell.length_c   1.000
_cell.angle_alpha   90.00
_cell.angle_beta   90.00
_cell.angle_gamma   90.00
#
_symmetry.space_group_name_H-M   'P 1'
#
loop_
_entity.id
_entity.type
_entity.pdbx_description
1 polymer ?
#
loop_
_entity_poly.entity_id
_entity_poly.type
_entity_poly.pdbx_seq_one_letter_code
_entity_poly.pdbx_strand_id
1 'polypeptide(L)'
;MDENLEEHDEGSRYDDPDAIGSTALYQSLSNLVFFSDDMYLSSQAQNLNLVDQFLMPLEYKVLRELFETDSTPADTHFLLAQSQMWIFAAYELLRNWRQRASEIIKWHANHGLEQKLASLKERHKADLHFGLRIRIEQIERVLNDEAIVAELDRQRRHIYIPFARLEWVRVSLAKHEVSGNPKQAALMPGYGRINSWCGSLDFELENGKYSMGYINRRDIADSIRDLDFTAEPPDDETIESFDAFMSGKGFEPD
;
A
#
# COMPACT_ATOMS: atom_id res chain seq x y z
N MET A 1 41.36 -15.98 -17.63
CA MET A 1 40.58 -16.93 -16.82
C MET A 1 39.21 -16.31 -16.77
N ASP A 2 38.43 -16.65 -17.79
CA ASP A 2 37.05 -16.19 -17.94
C ASP A 2 36.22 -16.99 -16.94
N GLU A 3 35.73 -16.33 -15.90
CA GLU A 3 34.69 -16.88 -15.05
C GLU A 3 33.36 -16.31 -15.53
N ASN A 4 32.55 -17.23 -16.05
CA ASN A 4 31.15 -17.10 -16.43
C ASN A 4 30.40 -16.14 -15.51
N LEU A 5 30.02 -14.96 -16.04
CA LEU A 5 28.78 -14.32 -15.63
C LEU A 5 27.66 -15.23 -16.16
N GLU A 6 27.23 -16.18 -15.34
CA GLU A 6 26.01 -16.93 -15.61
C GLU A 6 24.87 -15.92 -15.75
N GLU A 7 24.44 -15.71 -16.99
CA GLU A 7 23.17 -15.12 -17.36
C GLU A 7 22.07 -15.95 -16.70
N HIS A 8 21.68 -15.57 -15.48
CA HIS A 8 20.36 -15.88 -14.99
C HIS A 8 19.38 -15.05 -15.82
N ASP A 9 18.84 -15.67 -16.87
CA ASP A 9 17.65 -15.25 -17.62
C ASP A 9 16.42 -15.36 -16.69
N GLU A 10 16.43 -14.63 -15.58
CA GLU A 10 15.22 -14.29 -14.84
C GLU A 10 14.48 -13.29 -15.73
N GLY A 11 13.33 -13.70 -16.26
CA GLY A 11 12.48 -12.83 -17.08
C GLY A 11 12.21 -11.47 -16.40
N SER A 12 11.74 -10.49 -17.17
CA SER A 12 11.51 -9.13 -16.67
C SER A 12 10.79 -9.13 -15.32
N ARG A 13 11.46 -8.58 -14.28
CA ARG A 13 10.91 -8.46 -12.92
C ARG A 13 9.58 -7.71 -12.86
N TYR A 14 9.30 -6.86 -13.86
CA TYR A 14 8.09 -6.08 -13.95
C TYR A 14 7.39 -6.35 -15.28
N ASP A 15 6.06 -6.42 -15.24
CA ASP A 15 5.25 -6.41 -16.45
C ASP A 15 5.40 -5.08 -17.19
N ASP A 16 5.39 -5.16 -18.51
CA ASP A 16 5.31 -4.00 -19.39
C ASP A 16 4.05 -3.16 -19.05
N PRO A 17 4.14 -1.83 -18.98
CA PRO A 17 2.99 -0.97 -18.74
C PRO A 17 1.77 -1.27 -19.62
N ASP A 18 1.98 -1.63 -20.89
CA ASP A 18 0.91 -1.93 -21.85
C ASP A 18 0.24 -3.28 -21.57
N ALA A 19 0.91 -4.19 -20.86
CA ALA A 19 0.34 -5.47 -20.43
C ALA A 19 -0.57 -5.33 -19.20
N ILE A 20 -0.41 -4.25 -18.43
CA ILE A 20 -1.23 -4.01 -17.25
C ILE A 20 -2.56 -3.39 -17.64
N GLY A 21 -3.66 -4.05 -17.24
CA GLY A 21 -5.00 -3.52 -17.44
C GLY A 21 -5.15 -2.11 -16.87
N SER A 22 -5.70 -1.18 -17.65
CA SER A 22 -5.81 0.24 -17.32
C SER A 22 -6.61 0.54 -16.03
N THR A 23 -7.38 -0.43 -15.55
CA THR A 23 -8.16 -0.36 -14.31
C THR A 23 -7.73 -1.40 -13.27
N ALA A 24 -6.62 -2.12 -13.48
CA ALA A 24 -6.24 -3.28 -12.66
C ALA A 24 -6.06 -2.91 -11.18
N LEU A 25 -5.40 -1.78 -10.89
CA LEU A 25 -5.20 -1.30 -9.52
C LEU A 25 -6.56 -0.98 -8.85
N TYR A 26 -7.44 -0.28 -9.56
CA TYR A 26 -8.78 0.04 -9.08
C TYR A 26 -9.61 -1.23 -8.83
N GLN A 27 -9.61 -2.18 -9.76
CA GLN A 27 -10.36 -3.43 -9.67
C GLN A 27 -9.93 -4.25 -8.44
N SER A 28 -8.63 -4.36 -8.20
CA SER A 28 -8.11 -5.05 -7.01
C SER A 28 -8.60 -4.40 -5.71
N LEU A 29 -8.47 -3.07 -5.60
CA LEU A 29 -8.95 -2.31 -4.43
C LEU A 29 -10.47 -2.45 -4.23
N SER A 30 -11.24 -2.48 -5.31
CA SER A 30 -12.69 -2.65 -5.29
C SER A 30 -13.18 -3.99 -4.72
N ASN A 31 -12.32 -5.00 -4.65
CA ASN A 31 -12.62 -6.30 -4.05
C ASN A 31 -12.59 -6.28 -2.51
N LEU A 32 -12.04 -5.22 -1.90
CA LEU A 32 -12.09 -5.04 -0.45
C LEU A 32 -13.53 -4.83 0.01
N VAL A 33 -13.93 -5.49 1.09
CA VAL A 33 -15.26 -5.34 1.70
C VAL A 33 -15.52 -3.87 2.02
N PHE A 34 -16.73 -3.40 1.72
CA PHE A 34 -17.19 -2.01 1.88
C PHE A 34 -16.48 -0.95 1.03
N PHE A 35 -15.52 -1.35 0.19
CA PHE A 35 -14.78 -0.40 -0.63
C PHE A 35 -15.67 0.22 -1.70
N SER A 36 -16.35 -0.63 -2.46
CA SER A 36 -17.28 -0.22 -3.52
C SER A 36 -18.58 0.39 -2.98
N ASP A 37 -18.91 0.16 -1.71
CA ASP A 37 -20.07 0.77 -1.03
C ASP A 37 -19.81 2.24 -0.65
N ASP A 38 -18.54 2.67 -0.61
CA ASP A 38 -18.16 4.04 -0.31
C ASP A 38 -17.69 4.77 -1.58
N MET A 39 -18.54 5.68 -2.07
CA MET A 39 -18.25 6.51 -3.25
C MET A 39 -16.96 7.33 -3.10
N TYR A 40 -16.60 7.77 -1.88
CA TYR A 40 -15.37 8.52 -1.65
C TYR A 40 -14.13 7.63 -1.70
N LEU A 41 -14.19 6.41 -1.14
CA LEU A 41 -13.09 5.44 -1.28
C LEU A 41 -12.93 5.01 -2.75
N SER A 42 -14.06 4.74 -3.42
CA SER A 42 -14.08 4.39 -4.85
C SER A 42 -13.48 5.49 -5.72
N SER A 43 -13.87 6.75 -5.48
CA SER A 43 -13.30 7.89 -6.20
C SER A 43 -11.80 8.08 -5.93
N GLN A 44 -11.35 7.89 -4.68
CA GLN A 44 -9.92 7.95 -4.35
C GLN A 44 -9.12 6.83 -5.03
N ALA A 45 -9.63 5.60 -5.08
CA ALA A 45 -8.98 4.52 -5.82
C ALA A 45 -8.91 4.76 -7.32
N GLN A 46 -9.96 5.34 -7.91
CA GLN A 46 -9.94 5.73 -9.32
C GLN A 46 -8.86 6.78 -9.59
N ASN A 47 -8.76 7.81 -8.75
CA ASN A 47 -7.70 8.82 -8.85
C ASN A 47 -6.32 8.19 -8.70
N LEU A 48 -6.13 7.29 -7.72
CA LEU A 48 -4.88 6.57 -7.51
C LEU A 48 -4.47 5.75 -8.74
N ASN A 49 -5.44 5.04 -9.33
CA ASN A 49 -5.26 4.26 -10.56
C ASN A 49 -4.89 5.16 -11.75
N LEU A 50 -5.60 6.28 -11.95
CA LEU A 50 -5.29 7.21 -13.03
C LEU A 50 -3.86 7.76 -12.95
N VAL A 51 -3.42 8.14 -11.74
CA VAL A 51 -2.05 8.64 -11.53
C VAL A 51 -1.03 7.50 -11.70
N ASP A 52 -1.34 6.29 -11.25
CA ASP A 52 -0.50 5.12 -11.49
C ASP A 52 -0.26 4.88 -13.00
N GLN A 53 -1.32 4.92 -13.81
CA GLN A 53 -1.25 4.79 -15.27
C GLN A 53 -0.47 5.93 -15.92
N PHE A 54 -0.56 7.15 -15.38
CA PHE A 54 0.21 8.29 -15.84
C PHE A 54 1.70 8.17 -15.51
N LEU A 55 2.06 7.59 -14.36
CA LEU A 55 3.44 7.52 -13.91
C LEU A 55 4.26 6.47 -14.65
N MET A 56 3.69 5.32 -15.03
CA MET A 56 4.48 4.28 -15.71
C MET A 56 5.19 4.78 -16.98
N PRO A 57 4.54 5.45 -17.95
CA PRO A 57 5.24 5.95 -19.13
C PRO A 57 6.31 6.99 -18.79
N LEU A 58 6.10 7.80 -17.75
CA LEU A 58 7.09 8.77 -17.28
C LEU A 58 8.31 8.08 -16.66
N GLU A 59 8.12 7.03 -15.88
CA GLU A 59 9.18 6.19 -15.30
C GLU A 59 10.06 5.60 -16.41
N TYR A 60 9.45 4.98 -17.43
CA TYR A 60 10.18 4.42 -18.56
C TYR A 60 10.86 5.49 -19.43
N LYS A 61 10.27 6.68 -19.56
CA LYS A 61 10.91 7.82 -20.23
C LYS A 61 12.18 8.23 -19.49
N VAL A 62 12.10 8.41 -18.17
CA VAL A 62 13.26 8.76 -17.32
C VAL A 62 14.33 7.67 -17.42
N LEU A 63 13.96 6.39 -17.34
CA LEU A 63 14.92 5.30 -17.49
C LEU A 63 15.65 5.33 -18.83
N ARG A 64 14.92 5.57 -19.92
CA ARG A 64 15.50 5.67 -21.27
C ARG A 64 16.48 6.82 -21.37
N GLU A 65 16.10 8.02 -20.91
CA GLU A 65 16.97 9.20 -20.95
C GLU A 65 18.23 9.01 -20.09
N LEU A 66 18.13 8.29 -18.96
CA LEU A 66 19.28 7.92 -18.16
C LEU A 66 20.25 7.05 -18.96
N PHE A 67 19.77 6.02 -19.67
CA PHE A 67 20.61 5.16 -20.51
C PHE A 67 21.19 5.87 -21.73
N GLU A 68 20.47 6.84 -22.30
CA GLU A 68 20.94 7.58 -23.49
C GLU A 68 22.00 8.63 -23.15
N THR A 69 21.93 9.25 -21.96
CA THR A 69 22.77 10.39 -21.60
C THR A 69 23.80 10.10 -20.51
N ASP A 70 23.73 8.94 -19.86
CA ASP A 70 24.52 8.58 -18.67
C ASP A 70 24.45 9.64 -17.55
N SER A 71 23.37 10.43 -17.52
CA SER A 71 23.18 11.54 -16.60
C SER A 71 21.76 11.53 -16.05
N THR A 72 21.58 12.01 -14.82
CA THR A 72 20.25 12.06 -14.19
C THR A 72 19.30 12.95 -15.00
N PRO A 73 18.21 12.39 -15.57
CA PRO A 73 17.24 13.16 -16.36
C PRO A 73 16.58 14.26 -15.54
N ALA A 74 16.26 15.39 -16.18
CA ALA A 74 15.63 16.53 -15.49
C ALA A 74 14.25 16.17 -14.90
N ASP A 75 13.51 15.31 -15.60
CA ASP A 75 12.17 14.84 -15.19
C ASP A 75 12.20 14.00 -13.90
N THR A 76 13.37 13.52 -13.46
CA THR A 76 13.54 12.73 -12.23
C THR A 76 13.00 13.46 -11.00
N HIS A 77 13.16 14.78 -10.92
CA HIS A 77 12.65 15.57 -9.79
C HIS A 77 11.12 15.64 -9.77
N PHE A 78 10.50 15.77 -10.94
CA PHE A 78 9.05 15.74 -11.05
C PHE A 78 8.52 14.33 -10.72
N LEU A 79 9.16 13.29 -11.27
CA LEU A 79 8.85 11.90 -10.97
C LEU A 79 8.96 11.60 -9.47
N LEU A 80 9.98 12.13 -8.79
CA LEU A 80 10.15 12.00 -7.34
C LEU A 80 8.97 12.58 -6.57
N ALA A 81 8.60 13.83 -6.88
CA ALA A 81 7.47 14.48 -6.22
C ALA A 81 6.16 13.72 -6.45
N GLN A 82 5.89 13.28 -7.69
CA GLN A 82 4.67 12.53 -7.99
C GLN A 82 4.66 11.13 -7.35
N SER A 83 5.80 10.44 -7.31
CA SER A 83 5.93 9.13 -6.67
C SER A 83 5.64 9.22 -5.17
N GLN A 84 6.19 10.24 -4.48
CA GLN A 84 5.90 10.48 -3.07
C GLN A 84 4.42 10.79 -2.82
N MET A 85 3.82 11.67 -3.63
CA MET A 85 2.39 11.98 -3.53
C MET A 85 1.51 10.75 -3.75
N TRP A 86 1.86 9.91 -4.72
CA TRP A 86 1.15 8.66 -4.99
C TRP A 86 1.26 7.68 -3.82
N ILE A 87 2.47 7.49 -3.26
CA ILE A 87 2.72 6.64 -2.09
C ILE A 87 1.90 7.12 -0.89
N PHE A 88 1.83 8.44 -0.64
CA PHE A 88 1.02 9.01 0.43
C PHE A 88 -0.48 8.76 0.21
N ALA A 89 -0.97 8.93 -1.02
CA ALA A 89 -2.36 8.67 -1.35
C ALA A 89 -2.72 7.18 -1.18
N ALA A 90 -1.86 6.26 -1.64
CA ALA A 90 -2.03 4.82 -1.45
C ALA A 90 -2.07 4.45 0.04
N TYR A 91 -1.15 5.01 0.84
CA TYR A 91 -1.10 4.77 2.27
C TYR A 91 -2.38 5.24 2.97
N GLU A 92 -2.81 6.47 2.76
CA GLU A 92 -3.99 7.02 3.44
C GLU A 92 -5.27 6.28 3.02
N LEU A 93 -5.38 5.87 1.75
CA LEU A 93 -6.51 5.08 1.26
C LEU A 93 -6.63 3.73 2.00
N LEU A 94 -5.55 2.95 2.00
CA LEU A 94 -5.52 1.64 2.67
C LEU A 94 -5.62 1.77 4.19
N ARG A 95 -5.00 2.80 4.79
CA ARG A 95 -5.08 3.10 6.22
C ARG A 95 -6.54 3.36 6.63
N ASN A 96 -7.26 4.18 5.87
CA ASN A 96 -8.66 4.50 6.12
C ASN A 96 -9.54 3.24 6.06
N TRP A 97 -9.33 2.39 5.04
CA TRP A 97 -10.03 1.11 4.96
C TRP A 97 -9.72 0.20 6.16
N ARG A 98 -8.43 0.00 6.49
CA ARG A 98 -7.99 -0.83 7.63
C ARG A 98 -8.56 -0.37 8.96
N GLN A 99 -8.59 0.94 9.19
CA GLN A 99 -9.17 1.51 10.40
C GLN A 99 -10.66 1.16 10.49
N ARG A 100 -11.42 1.35 9.40
CA ARG A 100 -12.86 1.06 9.37
C ARG A 100 -13.17 -0.42 9.56
N ALA A 101 -12.38 -1.31 8.93
CA ALA A 101 -12.47 -2.75 9.13
C ALA A 101 -12.23 -3.11 10.61
N SER A 102 -11.14 -2.59 11.19
CA SER A 102 -10.78 -2.85 12.59
C SER A 102 -11.82 -2.33 13.58
N GLU A 103 -12.43 -1.18 13.32
CA GLU A 103 -13.54 -0.65 14.12
C GLU A 103 -14.75 -1.59 14.12
N ILE A 104 -15.15 -2.11 12.96
CA ILE A 104 -16.29 -3.01 12.82
C ILE A 104 -16.02 -4.34 13.53
N ILE A 105 -14.86 -4.95 13.29
CA ILE A 105 -14.45 -6.19 13.99
C ILE A 105 -14.49 -5.99 15.51
N LYS A 106 -13.95 -4.86 15.99
CA LYS A 106 -13.94 -4.53 17.42
C LYS A 106 -15.35 -4.29 17.98
N TRP A 107 -16.24 -3.63 17.25
CA TRP A 107 -17.62 -3.42 17.70
C TRP A 107 -18.41 -4.72 17.71
N HIS A 108 -18.20 -5.59 16.72
CA HIS A 108 -18.81 -6.91 16.69
C HIS A 108 -18.37 -7.76 17.89
N ALA A 109 -17.06 -7.87 18.14
CA ALA A 109 -16.51 -8.66 19.24
C ALA A 109 -16.98 -8.20 20.64
N ASN A 110 -17.36 -6.94 20.79
CA ASN A 110 -17.85 -6.37 22.05
C ASN A 110 -19.38 -6.26 22.11
N HIS A 111 -20.13 -6.82 21.15
CA HIS A 111 -21.59 -6.67 21.03
C HIS A 111 -22.05 -5.19 21.04
N GLY A 112 -21.25 -4.31 20.43
CA GLY A 112 -21.45 -2.86 20.42
C GLY A 112 -21.97 -2.27 19.11
N LEU A 113 -22.28 -3.10 18.11
CA LEU A 113 -22.70 -2.65 16.78
C LEU A 113 -24.04 -1.91 16.83
N GLU A 114 -25.03 -2.41 17.56
CA GLU A 114 -26.35 -1.81 17.70
C GLU A 114 -26.29 -0.46 18.41
N GLN A 115 -25.48 -0.37 19.48
CA GLN A 115 -25.24 0.89 20.17
C GLN A 115 -24.58 1.92 19.23
N LYS A 116 -23.61 1.47 18.44
CA LYS A 116 -22.92 2.34 17.47
C LYS A 116 -23.87 2.81 16.37
N LEU A 117 -24.71 1.91 15.86
CA LEU A 117 -25.73 2.20 14.86
C LEU A 117 -26.72 3.26 15.37
N ALA A 118 -27.25 3.10 16.59
CA ALA A 118 -28.15 4.07 17.21
C ALA A 118 -27.48 5.46 17.34
N SER A 119 -26.22 5.49 17.80
CA SER A 119 -25.42 6.73 17.90
C SER A 119 -25.17 7.41 16.54
N LEU A 120 -24.99 6.64 15.47
CA LEU A 120 -24.82 7.17 14.12
C LEU A 120 -26.14 7.71 13.57
N LYS A 121 -27.25 6.98 13.74
CA LYS A 121 -28.60 7.41 13.33
C LYS A 121 -29.03 8.70 14.02
N GLU A 122 -28.73 8.85 15.30
CA GLU A 122 -29.01 10.10 16.05
C GLU A 122 -28.27 11.30 15.43
N ARG A 123 -27.00 11.12 15.05
CA ARG A 123 -26.20 12.16 14.40
C ARG A 123 -26.62 12.45 12.96
N HIS A 124 -27.18 11.46 12.27
CA HIS A 124 -27.67 11.60 10.90
C HIS A 124 -28.98 12.37 10.81
N LYS A 125 -29.69 12.67 11.90
CA LYS A 125 -31.00 13.38 11.85
C LYS A 125 -30.98 14.72 11.08
N ALA A 126 -29.82 15.33 10.92
CA ALA A 126 -29.66 16.55 10.12
C ALA A 126 -29.64 16.32 8.60
N ASP A 127 -29.50 15.07 8.11
CA ASP A 127 -29.46 14.63 6.70
C ASP A 127 -28.40 15.32 5.80
N LEU A 128 -27.36 15.90 6.41
CA LEU A 128 -26.32 16.65 5.69
C LEU A 128 -25.05 15.83 5.39
N HIS A 129 -24.93 14.61 5.92
CA HIS A 129 -23.66 13.88 5.97
C HIS A 129 -23.71 12.51 5.28
N PHE A 130 -23.48 12.49 3.96
CA PHE A 130 -23.43 11.26 3.16
C PHE A 130 -22.49 10.18 3.72
N GLY A 131 -21.34 10.58 4.26
CA GLY A 131 -20.40 9.63 4.89
C GLY A 131 -20.99 8.93 6.13
N LEU A 132 -21.88 9.57 6.89
CA LEU A 132 -22.58 8.91 8.00
C LEU A 132 -23.59 7.89 7.48
N ARG A 133 -24.28 8.20 6.38
CA ARG A 133 -25.23 7.28 5.75
C ARG A 133 -24.56 5.97 5.33
N ILE A 134 -23.43 6.08 4.63
CA ILE A 134 -22.62 4.93 4.21
C ILE A 134 -22.22 4.09 5.43
N ARG A 135 -21.76 4.71 6.53
CA ARG A 135 -21.38 3.97 7.75
C ARG A 135 -22.57 3.29 8.44
N ILE A 136 -23.76 3.89 8.39
CA ILE A 136 -25.00 3.29 8.90
C ILE A 136 -25.32 2.03 8.08
N GLU A 137 -25.37 2.15 6.76
CA GLU A 137 -25.67 1.05 5.84
C GLU A 137 -24.68 -0.11 5.98
N GLN A 138 -23.38 0.18 6.13
CA GLN A 138 -22.36 -0.83 6.38
C GLN A 138 -22.61 -1.58 7.69
N ILE A 139 -22.90 -0.89 8.80
CA ILE A 139 -23.17 -1.54 10.09
C ILE A 139 -24.46 -2.36 10.05
N GLU A 140 -25.51 -1.85 9.39
CA GLU A 140 -26.75 -2.61 9.17
C GLU A 140 -26.48 -3.89 8.39
N ARG A 141 -25.62 -3.83 7.37
CA ARG A 141 -25.24 -5.01 6.59
C ARG A 141 -24.50 -6.04 7.44
N VAL A 142 -23.59 -5.62 8.33
CA VAL A 142 -22.90 -6.52 9.28
C VAL A 142 -23.88 -7.16 10.26
N LEU A 143 -24.83 -6.39 10.80
CA LEU A 143 -25.84 -6.93 11.72
C LEU A 143 -26.76 -7.97 11.06
N ASN A 144 -26.89 -7.94 9.74
CA ASN A 144 -27.67 -8.92 8.97
C ASN A 144 -26.83 -10.09 8.44
N ASP A 145 -25.50 -9.97 8.43
CA ASP A 145 -24.58 -10.96 7.90
C ASP A 145 -23.24 -10.93 8.66
N GLU A 146 -23.13 -11.81 9.65
CA GLU A 146 -21.93 -11.94 10.49
C GLU A 146 -20.70 -12.45 9.70
N ALA A 147 -20.90 -13.09 8.53
CA ALA A 147 -19.79 -13.58 7.71
C ALA A 147 -18.92 -12.43 7.19
N ILE A 148 -19.48 -11.22 7.10
CA ILE A 148 -18.76 -10.01 6.73
C ILE A 148 -17.61 -9.72 7.71
N VAL A 149 -17.78 -10.02 8.99
CA VAL A 149 -16.73 -9.79 10.00
C VAL A 149 -15.55 -10.73 9.80
N ALA A 150 -15.83 -12.00 9.49
CA ALA A 150 -14.79 -12.98 9.16
C ALA A 150 -14.05 -12.57 7.88
N GLU A 151 -14.77 -12.10 6.86
CA GLU A 151 -14.15 -11.62 5.62
C GLU A 151 -13.29 -10.37 5.84
N LEU A 152 -13.74 -9.42 6.66
CA LEU A 152 -12.96 -8.24 7.01
C LEU A 152 -11.64 -8.61 7.71
N ASP A 153 -11.68 -9.57 8.64
CA ASP A 153 -10.45 -10.02 9.31
C ASP A 153 -9.51 -10.75 8.34
N ARG A 154 -10.07 -11.61 7.48
CA ARG A 154 -9.33 -12.31 6.42
C ARG A 154 -8.64 -11.34 5.47
N GLN A 155 -9.38 -10.39 4.90
CA GLN A 155 -8.81 -9.38 3.98
C GLN A 155 -7.79 -8.47 4.68
N ARG A 156 -8.00 -8.14 5.97
CA ARG A 156 -7.03 -7.38 6.76
C ARG A 156 -5.70 -8.10 6.91
N ARG A 157 -5.71 -9.44 6.99
CA ARG A 157 -4.49 -10.27 7.00
C ARG A 157 -3.82 -10.29 5.63
N HIS A 158 -4.56 -10.46 4.52
CA HIS A 158 -4.00 -10.40 3.17
C HIS A 158 -3.21 -9.12 2.90
N ILE A 159 -3.75 -7.98 3.34
CA ILE A 159 -3.08 -6.69 3.08
C ILE A 159 -2.03 -6.31 4.13
N TYR A 160 -1.82 -7.12 5.18
CA TYR A 160 -0.97 -6.75 6.31
C TYR A 160 0.46 -6.44 5.86
N ILE A 161 1.09 -7.37 5.15
CA ILE A 161 2.47 -7.27 4.69
C ILE A 161 2.64 -6.12 3.66
N PRO A 162 1.83 -6.04 2.58
CA PRO A 162 1.90 -4.91 1.65
C PRO A 162 1.71 -3.56 2.34
N PHE A 163 0.73 -3.45 3.24
CA PHE A 163 0.47 -2.21 3.97
C PHE A 163 1.63 -1.84 4.90
N ALA A 164 2.23 -2.81 5.60
CA ALA A 164 3.34 -2.54 6.49
C ALA A 164 4.55 -1.99 5.72
N ARG A 165 4.93 -2.60 4.59
CA ARG A 165 6.01 -2.07 3.73
C ARG A 165 5.72 -0.66 3.23
N LEU A 166 4.47 -0.41 2.81
CA LEU A 166 4.00 0.92 2.41
C LEU A 166 4.08 1.94 3.56
N GLU A 167 3.67 1.56 4.78
CA GLU A 167 3.77 2.41 5.96
C GLU A 167 5.21 2.79 6.28
N TRP A 168 6.11 1.82 6.20
CA TRP A 168 7.53 2.02 6.42
C TRP A 168 8.12 3.07 5.48
N VAL A 169 7.92 2.90 4.17
CA VAL A 169 8.44 3.87 3.20
C VAL A 169 7.78 5.23 3.38
N ARG A 170 6.47 5.26 3.65
CA ARG A 170 5.73 6.52 3.89
C ARG A 170 6.27 7.28 5.10
N VAL A 171 6.63 6.59 6.19
CA VAL A 171 7.20 7.23 7.39
C VAL A 171 8.58 7.82 7.07
N SER A 172 9.44 7.06 6.40
CA SER A 172 10.76 7.55 5.95
C SER A 172 10.63 8.79 5.06
N LEU A 173 9.74 8.76 4.07
CA LEU A 173 9.51 9.87 3.14
C LEU A 173 8.89 11.10 3.81
N ALA A 174 7.92 10.93 4.72
CA ALA A 174 7.17 12.06 5.28
C ALA A 174 7.80 12.66 6.54
N LYS A 175 8.51 11.86 7.33
CA LYS A 175 9.06 12.27 8.62
C LYS A 175 10.58 12.24 8.68
N HIS A 176 11.23 11.62 7.69
CA HIS A 176 12.67 11.34 7.70
C HIS A 176 13.09 10.50 8.93
N GLU A 177 12.19 9.64 9.40
CA GLU A 177 12.36 8.79 10.58
C GLU A 177 12.30 7.30 10.22
N VAL A 178 12.91 6.47 11.05
CA VAL A 178 12.75 5.01 11.00
C VAL A 178 11.36 4.64 11.53
N SER A 179 10.62 3.81 10.77
CA SER A 179 9.30 3.34 11.20
C SER A 179 9.40 2.54 12.50
N GLY A 180 8.48 2.78 13.44
CA GLY A 180 8.49 2.14 14.76
C GLY A 180 9.51 2.71 15.76
N ASN A 181 10.45 3.57 15.35
CA ASN A 181 11.39 4.25 16.24
C ASN A 181 11.38 5.77 16.02
N PRO A 182 10.37 6.49 16.57
CA PRO A 182 10.27 7.94 16.42
C PRO A 182 11.55 8.65 16.85
N LYS A 183 11.94 9.72 16.13
CA LYS A 183 13.18 10.51 16.32
C LYS A 183 14.48 9.83 15.91
N GLN A 184 14.49 8.56 15.52
CA GLN A 184 15.65 8.00 14.84
C GLN A 184 15.61 8.43 13.37
N ALA A 185 16.62 9.16 12.92
CA ALA A 185 16.73 9.59 11.53
C ALA A 185 16.90 8.39 10.60
N ALA A 186 16.20 8.39 9.47
CA ALA A 186 16.39 7.38 8.44
C ALA A 186 17.72 7.58 7.67
N LEU A 187 18.22 6.51 7.04
CA LEU A 187 19.51 6.45 6.35
C LEU A 187 19.58 7.37 5.13
N MET A 188 18.59 7.25 4.23
CA MET A 188 18.49 8.04 2.99
C MET A 188 17.06 8.55 2.76
N PRO A 189 16.48 9.33 3.69
CA PRO A 189 15.10 9.75 3.61
C PRO A 189 14.85 10.62 2.39
N GLY A 190 13.86 10.25 1.57
CA GLY A 190 13.47 11.01 0.39
C GLY A 190 14.43 10.91 -0.80
N TYR A 191 15.56 10.20 -0.66
CA TYR A 191 16.45 9.92 -1.79
C TYR A 191 15.86 8.77 -2.61
N GLY A 192 15.53 9.06 -3.88
CA GLY A 192 15.02 8.09 -4.83
C GLY A 192 16.05 7.83 -5.93
N ARG A 193 16.52 6.60 -6.08
CA ARG A 193 17.39 6.18 -7.18
C ARG A 193 16.55 5.64 -8.33
N ILE A 194 16.84 6.01 -9.58
CA ILE A 194 16.14 5.45 -10.73
C ILE A 194 16.42 3.93 -10.79
N ASN A 195 15.35 3.14 -10.70
CA ASN A 195 15.38 1.69 -10.80
C ASN A 195 15.69 1.28 -12.24
N SER A 196 16.68 0.42 -12.43
CA SER A 196 17.17 0.02 -13.76
C SER A 196 16.21 -0.88 -14.54
N TRP A 197 15.18 -1.44 -13.90
CA TRP A 197 14.25 -2.38 -14.51
C TRP A 197 12.97 -1.70 -14.98
N CYS A 198 12.42 -0.78 -14.17
CA CYS A 198 11.12 -0.15 -14.46
C CYS A 198 11.14 1.38 -14.48
N GLY A 199 12.26 2.02 -14.13
CA GLY A 199 12.40 3.47 -14.11
C GLY A 199 11.71 4.18 -12.94
N SER A 200 10.99 3.42 -12.09
CA SER A 200 10.47 3.94 -10.82
C SER A 200 11.62 4.33 -9.89
N LEU A 201 11.33 5.10 -8.84
CA LEU A 201 12.36 5.51 -7.89
C LEU A 201 12.42 4.54 -6.71
N ASP A 202 13.57 3.89 -6.55
CA ASP A 202 13.91 3.04 -5.43
C ASP A 202 14.15 3.89 -4.18
N PHE A 203 13.38 3.57 -3.13
CA PHE A 203 13.52 4.14 -1.79
C PHE A 203 14.07 3.09 -0.84
N GLU A 204 14.97 3.53 0.03
CA GLU A 204 15.58 2.67 1.05
C GLU A 204 14.52 2.18 2.05
N LEU A 205 14.48 0.86 2.25
CA LEU A 205 13.69 0.22 3.30
C LEU A 205 14.67 -0.26 4.38
N GLU A 206 14.65 0.34 5.56
CA GLU A 206 15.66 0.09 6.61
C GLU A 206 15.06 0.28 7.99
N ASN A 207 15.56 -0.49 8.97
CA ASN A 207 14.99 -0.59 10.32
C ASN A 207 15.80 0.14 11.40
N GLY A 208 16.71 1.02 10.98
CA GLY A 208 17.62 1.72 11.88
C GLY A 208 18.78 0.85 12.40
N LYS A 209 18.84 -0.43 12.02
CA LYS A 209 20.00 -1.31 12.26
C LYS A 209 20.69 -1.69 10.95
N TYR A 210 19.91 -2.03 9.92
CA TYR A 210 20.42 -2.39 8.62
C TYR A 210 19.42 -2.05 7.50
N SER A 211 19.94 -1.98 6.28
CA SER A 211 19.16 -1.92 5.04
C SER A 211 18.49 -3.27 4.77
N MET A 212 17.19 -3.26 4.55
CA MET A 212 16.39 -4.41 4.09
C MET A 212 16.22 -4.40 2.57
N GLY A 213 16.96 -3.55 1.86
CA GLY A 213 16.87 -3.36 0.41
C GLY A 213 16.02 -2.15 0.03
N TYR A 214 15.48 -2.21 -1.18
CA TYR A 214 14.76 -1.10 -1.80
C TYR A 214 13.32 -1.46 -2.11
N ILE A 215 12.46 -0.47 -2.04
CA ILE A 215 11.08 -0.53 -2.52
C ILE A 215 10.79 0.71 -3.34
N ASN A 216 10.14 0.54 -4.48
CA ASN A 216 9.69 1.64 -5.32
C ASN A 216 8.16 1.69 -5.43
N ARG A 217 7.66 2.72 -6.11
CA ARG A 217 6.22 2.92 -6.32
C ARG A 217 5.61 1.75 -7.12
N ARG A 218 6.35 1.19 -8.08
CA ARG A 218 5.91 0.07 -8.90
C ARG A 218 5.72 -1.21 -8.06
N ASP A 219 6.67 -1.53 -7.18
CA ASP A 219 6.55 -2.66 -6.24
C ASP A 219 5.27 -2.56 -5.38
N ILE A 220 4.95 -1.35 -4.90
CA ILE A 220 3.75 -1.10 -4.08
C ILE A 220 2.48 -1.28 -4.92
N ALA A 221 2.46 -0.73 -6.14
CA ALA A 221 1.31 -0.84 -7.03
C ALA A 221 1.06 -2.29 -7.44
N ASP A 222 2.10 -3.04 -7.78
CA ASP A 222 2.00 -4.46 -8.14
C ASP A 222 1.54 -5.29 -6.94
N SER A 223 2.09 -5.05 -5.74
CA SER A 223 1.61 -5.70 -4.50
C SER A 223 0.12 -5.47 -4.22
N ILE A 224 -0.46 -4.35 -4.68
CA ILE A 224 -1.90 -4.08 -4.59
C ILE A 224 -2.64 -4.81 -5.72
N ARG A 225 -2.14 -4.82 -6.95
CA ARG A 225 -2.76 -5.56 -8.08
C ARG A 225 -2.82 -7.06 -7.80
N ASP A 226 -1.81 -7.60 -7.11
CA ASP A 226 -1.66 -9.03 -6.81
C ASP A 226 -2.45 -9.50 -5.59
N LEU A 227 -3.31 -8.64 -5.00
CA LEU A 227 -4.16 -9.04 -3.89
C LEU A 227 -5.17 -10.11 -4.35
N ASP A 228 -4.91 -11.35 -3.96
CA ASP A 228 -5.81 -12.47 -4.13
C ASP A 228 -6.51 -12.81 -2.81
N PHE A 229 -7.76 -12.37 -2.68
CA PHE A 229 -8.61 -12.70 -1.53
C PHE A 229 -9.25 -14.09 -1.62
N THR A 230 -8.94 -14.89 -2.66
CA THR A 230 -9.40 -16.28 -2.74
C THR A 230 -8.37 -17.27 -2.18
N ALA A 231 -7.11 -16.87 -2.10
CA ALA A 231 -6.05 -17.60 -1.43
C ALA A 231 -6.22 -17.58 0.10
N GLU A 232 -5.48 -18.45 0.79
CA GLU A 232 -5.37 -18.37 2.26
C GLU A 232 -4.58 -17.11 2.66
N PRO A 233 -5.03 -16.35 3.67
CA PRO A 233 -4.28 -15.22 4.17
C PRO A 233 -3.00 -15.68 4.89
N PRO A 234 -2.01 -14.79 5.08
CA PRO A 234 -0.88 -15.06 5.97
C PRO A 234 -1.35 -15.50 7.37
N ASP A 235 -0.77 -16.58 7.86
CA ASP A 235 -0.99 -17.06 9.22
C ASP A 235 -0.20 -16.22 10.25
N ASP A 236 -0.44 -16.50 11.54
CA ASP A 236 0.17 -15.74 12.63
C ASP A 236 1.70 -15.89 12.65
N GLU A 237 2.22 -17.09 12.35
CA GLU A 237 3.67 -17.34 12.28
C GLU A 237 4.33 -16.52 11.16
N THR A 238 3.71 -16.45 9.98
CA THR A 238 4.19 -15.63 8.86
C THR A 238 4.20 -14.15 9.22
N ILE A 239 3.14 -13.65 9.88
CA ILE A 239 3.03 -12.25 10.30
C ILE A 239 4.09 -11.94 11.37
N GLU A 240 4.27 -12.80 12.37
CA GLU A 240 5.26 -12.62 13.43
C GLU A 240 6.70 -12.65 12.90
N SER A 241 6.99 -13.57 11.98
CA SER A 241 8.29 -13.65 11.28
C SER A 241 8.57 -12.38 10.48
N PHE A 242 7.57 -11.88 9.75
CA PHE A 242 7.67 -10.62 9.02
C PHE A 242 7.92 -9.43 9.97
N ASP A 243 7.19 -9.33 11.07
CA ASP A 243 7.37 -8.24 12.05
C ASP A 243 8.75 -8.30 12.73
N ALA A 244 9.25 -9.51 13.02
CA ALA A 244 10.59 -9.71 13.56
C ALA A 244 11.68 -9.23 12.58
N PHE A 245 11.55 -9.60 11.30
CA PHE A 245 12.41 -9.12 10.22
C PHE A 245 12.36 -7.58 10.11
N MET A 246 11.17 -7.00 9.98
CA MET A 246 11.01 -5.55 9.82
C MET A 246 11.53 -4.77 11.03
N SER A 247 11.39 -5.29 12.25
CA SER A 247 11.91 -4.64 13.46
C SER A 247 13.41 -4.88 13.71
N GLY A 248 14.05 -5.78 12.95
CA GLY A 248 15.41 -6.22 13.19
C GLY A 248 15.61 -6.90 14.54
N LYS A 249 14.55 -7.43 15.16
CA LYS A 249 14.64 -8.21 16.40
C LYS A 249 15.13 -9.61 16.06
N GLY A 250 16.12 -10.11 16.80
CA GLY A 250 16.74 -11.41 16.56
C GLY A 250 17.85 -11.41 15.50
N PHE A 251 18.15 -10.25 14.89
CA PHE A 251 19.30 -10.05 14.02
C PHE A 251 20.31 -9.16 14.74
N GLU A 252 21.44 -9.73 15.15
CA GLU A 252 22.62 -8.96 15.55
C GLU A 252 23.47 -8.69 14.31
N PRO A 253 23.87 -7.43 14.05
CA PRO A 253 24.83 -7.15 13.00
C PRO A 253 26.20 -7.70 13.42
N ASP A 254 26.85 -8.45 12.54
CA ASP A 254 28.27 -8.82 12.65
C ASP A 254 29.18 -7.59 12.64
#